data_AF-A0A961N8D9-F1
#
_entry.id   AF-A0A961N8D9-F1
#
_cell.length_a   1.000
_cell.length_b   1.000
_cell.length_c   1.000
_cell.angle_alpha   90.00
_cell.angle_beta   90.00
_cell.angle_gamma   90.00
#
_symmetry.space_group_name_H-M   'P 1'
#
loop_
_entity.id
_entity.type
_entity.pdbx_description
1 polymer ?
#
loop_
_entity_poly.entity_id
_entity_poly.type
_entity_poly.pdbx_seq_one_letter_code
_entity_poly.pdbx_strand_id
1 'polypeptide(L)'
;MTSELDAVQRQSLYDTEQSKIGKFSGLLSASCKFAWAGSLAIFFSSFVSADNAAFARLQSAYPILRMAALFGAICFVAEILQYFFAYLFASRYSKWLETAEVVTREDVASRTKSCWARSNIFLFYAKVACAVISACLLLLGTLAISLQRLPN
;
A
#
# COMPACT_ATOMS: atom_id res chain seq x y z
N MET A 1 -31.32 -6.70 -32.62
CA MET A 1 -31.68 -6.55 -31.19
C MET A 1 -30.76 -7.30 -30.23
N THR A 2 -29.82 -8.14 -30.67
CA THR A 2 -28.90 -8.88 -29.79
C THR A 2 -27.67 -8.07 -29.34
N SER A 3 -27.22 -7.05 -30.10
CA SER A 3 -25.96 -6.34 -29.77
C SER A 3 -26.05 -5.39 -28.58
N GLU A 4 -27.24 -4.84 -28.27
CA GLU A 4 -27.44 -3.97 -27.10
C GLU A 4 -27.51 -4.77 -25.80
N LEU A 5 -28.12 -5.95 -25.81
CA LEU A 5 -28.17 -6.84 -24.65
C LEU A 5 -26.75 -7.30 -24.25
N ASP A 6 -25.91 -7.62 -25.24
CA ASP A 6 -24.51 -7.99 -25.05
C ASP A 6 -23.64 -6.83 -24.54
N ALA A 7 -23.98 -5.59 -24.87
CA ALA A 7 -23.28 -4.41 -24.38
C ALA A 7 -23.62 -4.12 -22.91
N VAL A 8 -24.90 -4.23 -22.54
CA VAL A 8 -25.39 -4.05 -21.17
C VAL A 8 -24.83 -5.13 -20.24
N GLN A 9 -24.81 -6.40 -20.66
CA GLN A 9 -24.20 -7.47 -19.86
C GLN A 9 -22.69 -7.29 -19.68
N ARG A 10 -21.96 -6.89 -20.73
CA ARG A 10 -20.53 -6.60 -20.62
C ARG A 10 -20.23 -5.42 -19.69
N GLN A 11 -21.04 -4.36 -19.76
CA GLN A 11 -20.90 -3.21 -18.88
C GLN A 11 -21.20 -3.59 -17.41
N SER A 12 -22.26 -4.35 -17.16
CA SER A 12 -22.60 -4.88 -15.83
C SER A 12 -21.49 -5.75 -15.22
N LEU A 13 -20.92 -6.66 -16.01
CA LEU A 13 -19.77 -7.47 -15.58
C LEU A 13 -18.54 -6.60 -15.29
N TYR A 14 -18.28 -5.60 -16.14
CA TYR A 14 -17.18 -4.65 -15.94
C TYR A 14 -17.36 -3.85 -14.65
N ASP A 15 -18.54 -3.29 -14.40
CA ASP A 15 -18.84 -2.50 -13.20
C ASP A 15 -18.74 -3.37 -11.93
N THR A 16 -19.18 -4.63 -12.04
CA THR A 16 -19.08 -5.63 -10.96
C THR A 16 -17.62 -5.91 -10.61
N GLU A 17 -16.77 -6.22 -11.61
CA GLU A 17 -15.35 -6.48 -11.40
C GLU A 17 -14.60 -5.24 -10.92
N GLN A 18 -14.91 -4.06 -11.45
CA GLN A 18 -14.30 -2.79 -11.03
C GLN A 18 -14.62 -2.46 -9.57
N SER A 19 -15.83 -2.73 -9.10
CA SER A 19 -16.23 -2.54 -7.70
C SER A 19 -15.47 -3.46 -6.73
N LYS A 20 -15.12 -4.70 -7.16
CA LYS A 20 -14.33 -5.65 -6.38
C LYS A 20 -12.87 -5.20 -6.28
N ILE A 21 -12.28 -4.72 -7.38
CA ILE A 21 -10.91 -4.21 -7.42
C ILE A 21 -10.76 -3.03 -6.45
N GLY A 22 -11.72 -2.09 -6.43
CA GLY A 22 -11.71 -0.96 -5.51
C GLY A 22 -11.76 -1.38 -4.03
N LYS A 23 -12.67 -2.30 -3.68
CA LYS A 23 -12.78 -2.84 -2.30
C LYS A 23 -11.51 -3.58 -1.87
N PHE A 24 -10.96 -4.41 -2.75
CA PHE A 24 -9.73 -5.16 -2.47
C PHE A 24 -8.52 -4.24 -2.30
N SER A 25 -8.38 -3.23 -3.15
CA SER A 25 -7.35 -2.19 -3.04
C SER A 25 -7.46 -1.40 -1.72
N GLY A 26 -8.69 -1.09 -1.30
CA GLY A 26 -8.96 -0.45 0.00
C GLY A 26 -8.52 -1.31 1.19
N LEU A 27 -8.86 -2.60 1.19
CA LEU A 27 -8.43 -3.56 2.22
C LEU A 27 -6.90 -3.71 2.24
N LEU A 28 -6.26 -3.85 1.08
CA LEU A 28 -4.79 -3.89 0.97
C LEU A 28 -4.14 -2.62 1.55
N SER A 29 -4.70 -1.45 1.25
CA SER A 29 -4.18 -0.20 1.80
C SER A 29 -4.35 -0.12 3.31
N ALA A 30 -5.45 -0.62 3.86
CA ALA A 30 -5.64 -0.72 5.31
C ALA A 30 -4.63 -1.69 5.94
N SER A 31 -4.36 -2.84 5.32
CA SER A 31 -3.35 -3.80 5.76
C SER A 31 -1.94 -3.22 5.77
N CYS A 32 -1.59 -2.41 4.76
CA CYS A 32 -0.30 -1.70 4.72
C CYS A 32 -0.12 -0.77 5.94
N LYS A 33 -1.21 -0.19 6.46
CA LYS A 33 -1.17 0.66 7.65
C LYS A 33 -0.71 -0.07 8.90
N PHE A 34 -1.17 -1.31 9.07
CA PHE A 34 -0.74 -2.15 10.18
C PHE A 34 0.73 -2.58 10.05
N ALA A 35 1.17 -2.90 8.84
CA ALA A 35 2.56 -3.30 8.59
C ALA A 35 3.56 -2.18 8.92
N TRP A 36 3.27 -0.93 8.50
CA TRP A 36 4.14 0.19 8.84
C TRP A 36 4.00 0.63 10.30
N ALA A 37 2.80 0.60 10.91
CA ALA A 37 2.63 0.92 12.32
C ALA A 37 3.40 -0.07 13.24
N GLY A 38 3.34 -1.37 12.94
CA GLY A 38 4.12 -2.40 13.66
C GLY A 38 5.63 -2.22 13.48
N SER A 39 6.05 -1.89 12.25
CA SER A 39 7.44 -1.56 11.93
C SER A 39 7.97 -0.34 12.67
N LEU A 40 7.14 0.71 12.81
CA LEU A 40 7.47 1.94 13.52
C LEU A 40 7.56 1.70 15.03
N ALA A 41 6.68 0.88 15.60
CA ALA A 41 6.74 0.49 17.01
C ALA A 41 8.03 -0.28 17.34
N ILE A 42 8.50 -1.12 16.42
CA ILE A 42 9.78 -1.82 16.54
C ILE A 42 10.96 -0.86 16.40
N PHE A 43 10.87 0.08 15.45
CA PHE A 43 11.87 1.14 15.31
C PHE A 43 11.98 1.95 16.61
N PHE A 44 10.88 2.50 17.14
CA PHE A 44 10.92 3.28 18.37
C PHE A 44 11.36 2.47 19.60
N SER A 45 10.89 1.23 19.75
CA SER A 45 11.37 0.36 20.84
C SER A 45 12.86 0.04 20.73
N SER A 46 13.45 0.12 19.53
CA SER A 46 14.89 -0.06 19.33
C SER A 46 15.76 1.16 19.66
N PHE A 47 15.19 2.36 19.81
CA PHE A 47 15.89 3.57 20.24
C PHE A 47 15.70 3.87 21.75
N VAL A 48 14.64 3.32 22.35
CA VAL A 48 14.34 3.47 23.78
C VAL A 48 15.11 2.42 24.60
N SER A 49 16.38 2.74 24.84
CA SER A 49 17.28 2.24 25.89
C SER A 49 17.98 0.89 25.67
N ALA A 50 19.31 0.97 25.56
CA ALA A 50 20.27 -0.13 25.60
C ALA A 50 20.34 -0.87 26.96
N ASP A 51 19.75 -0.30 28.02
CA ASP A 51 19.70 -0.88 29.37
C ASP A 51 18.48 -1.76 29.66
N ASN A 52 17.59 -1.96 28.67
CA ASN A 52 16.41 -2.80 28.86
C ASN A 52 16.75 -4.27 28.64
N ALA A 53 16.49 -5.13 29.64
CA ALA A 53 16.58 -6.59 29.51
C ALA A 53 15.71 -7.14 28.36
N ALA A 54 14.70 -6.39 27.91
CA ALA A 54 13.92 -6.67 26.71
C ALA A 54 14.73 -6.50 25.41
N PHE A 55 15.63 -5.52 25.34
CA PHE A 55 16.48 -5.26 24.17
C PHE A 55 17.56 -6.34 24.00
N ALA A 56 18.15 -6.82 25.10
CA ALA A 56 19.08 -7.96 25.09
C ALA A 56 18.45 -9.23 24.49
N ARG A 57 17.13 -9.45 24.73
CA ARG A 57 16.36 -10.57 24.15
C ARG A 57 16.02 -10.39 22.68
N LEU A 58 16.08 -9.16 22.16
CA LEU A 58 15.83 -8.85 20.76
C LEU A 58 17.12 -8.86 19.93
N GLN A 59 18.29 -8.90 20.56
CA GLN A 59 19.59 -8.67 19.93
C GLN A 59 19.89 -9.65 18.78
N SER A 60 19.44 -10.89 18.89
CA SER A 60 19.56 -11.94 17.87
C SER A 60 18.66 -11.73 16.65
N ALA A 61 17.43 -11.25 16.86
CA ALA A 61 16.46 -10.94 15.81
C ALA A 61 16.58 -9.50 15.31
N TYR A 62 17.44 -8.70 15.95
CA TYR A 62 17.58 -7.27 15.74
C TYR A 62 17.88 -6.87 14.28
N PRO A 63 18.77 -7.57 13.54
CA PRO A 63 19.00 -7.25 12.13
C PRO A 63 17.73 -7.42 11.28
N ILE A 64 16.97 -8.49 11.52
CA ILE A 64 15.73 -8.81 10.80
C ILE A 64 14.66 -7.76 11.11
N LEU A 65 14.50 -7.42 12.40
CA LEU A 65 13.55 -6.42 12.87
C LEU A 65 13.88 -5.01 12.38
N ARG A 66 15.17 -4.65 12.25
CA ARG A 66 15.59 -3.40 11.61
C ARG A 66 15.24 -3.34 10.13
N MET A 67 15.41 -4.44 9.40
CA MET A 67 15.00 -4.51 7.99
C MET A 67 13.47 -4.41 7.86
N ALA A 68 12.72 -5.07 8.75
CA ALA A 68 11.26 -4.93 8.79
C ALA A 68 10.85 -3.46 9.00
N ALA A 69 11.52 -2.77 9.93
CA ALA A 69 11.32 -1.35 10.20
C ALA A 69 11.60 -0.46 8.98
N LEU A 70 12.71 -0.70 8.28
CA LEU A 70 13.09 0.03 7.07
C LEU A 70 12.03 -0.11 5.96
N PHE A 71 11.60 -1.34 5.67
CA PHE A 71 10.55 -1.58 4.66
C PHE A 71 9.20 -0.99 5.08
N GLY A 72 8.88 -1.01 6.38
CA GLY A 72 7.70 -0.31 6.91
C GLY A 72 7.77 1.21 6.70
N ALA A 73 8.92 1.83 6.94
CA ALA A 73 9.11 3.25 6.70
C ALA A 73 9.00 3.62 5.21
N ILE A 74 9.57 2.81 4.31
CA ILE A 74 9.42 3.00 2.86
C ILE A 74 7.95 2.86 2.45
N CYS A 75 7.22 1.89 3.01
CA CYS A 75 5.79 1.73 2.78
C CYS A 75 5.00 2.99 3.20
N PHE A 76 5.33 3.57 4.36
CA PHE A 76 4.70 4.80 4.84
C PHE A 76 4.97 6.00 3.91
N VAL A 77 6.23 6.20 3.50
CA VAL A 77 6.59 7.26 2.54
C VAL A 77 5.86 7.06 1.22
N ALA A 78 5.81 5.83 0.70
CA ALA A 78 5.10 5.51 -0.51
C ALA A 78 3.59 5.78 -0.39
N GLU A 79 2.99 5.50 0.77
CA GLU A 79 1.58 5.82 1.06
C GLU A 79 1.33 7.34 1.03
N ILE A 80 2.18 8.14 1.69
CA ILE A 80 2.06 9.62 1.66
C ILE A 80 2.17 10.15 0.22
N LEU A 81 3.21 9.71 -0.50
CA LEU A 81 3.41 10.14 -1.89
C LEU A 81 2.23 9.72 -2.76
N GLN A 82 1.70 8.52 -2.57
CA GLN A 82 0.54 8.04 -3.29
C GLN A 82 -0.67 8.96 -3.06
N TYR A 83 -0.97 9.30 -1.80
CA TYR A 83 -2.04 10.24 -1.45
C TYR A 83 -1.84 11.60 -2.11
N PHE A 84 -0.62 12.13 -2.10
CA PHE A 84 -0.29 13.41 -2.73
C PHE A 84 -0.53 13.39 -4.25
N PHE A 85 -0.08 12.34 -4.94
CA PHE A 85 -0.29 12.21 -6.39
C PHE A 85 -1.75 11.96 -6.76
N ALA A 86 -2.49 11.21 -5.94
CA ALA A 86 -3.93 11.03 -6.12
C ALA A 86 -4.67 12.37 -5.97
N TYR A 87 -4.30 13.20 -5.00
CA TYR A 87 -4.85 14.54 -4.82
C TYR A 87 -4.55 15.45 -6.03
N LEU A 88 -3.30 15.51 -6.49
CA LEU A 88 -2.93 16.30 -7.66
C LEU A 88 -3.67 15.86 -8.93
N PHE A 89 -3.81 14.55 -9.13
CA PHE A 89 -4.58 14.01 -10.23
C PHE A 89 -6.05 14.42 -10.14
N ALA A 90 -6.69 14.22 -8.97
CA ALA A 90 -8.08 14.58 -8.75
C ALA A 90 -8.35 16.07 -8.95
N SER A 91 -7.48 16.95 -8.41
CA SER A 91 -7.60 18.40 -8.56
C SER A 91 -7.50 18.85 -10.03
N ARG A 92 -6.51 18.34 -10.77
CA ARG A 92 -6.34 18.63 -12.21
C ARG A 92 -7.50 18.07 -13.04
N TYR A 93 -8.01 16.91 -12.67
CA TYR A 93 -9.11 16.25 -13.35
C TYR A 93 -10.44 16.99 -13.11
N SER A 94 -10.73 17.41 -11.87
CA SER A 94 -11.90 18.23 -11.53
C SER A 94 -11.90 19.55 -12.29
N LYS A 95 -10.77 20.28 -12.27
CA LYS A 95 -10.65 21.55 -13.00
C LYS A 95 -10.88 21.39 -14.50
N TRP A 96 -10.46 20.28 -15.08
CA TRP A 96 -10.74 19.99 -16.48
C TRP A 96 -12.23 19.73 -16.71
N LEU A 97 -12.87 18.89 -15.89
CA LEU A 97 -14.30 18.61 -15.96
C LEU A 97 -15.15 19.88 -15.89
N GLU A 98 -14.79 20.82 -15.02
CA GLU A 98 -15.47 22.12 -14.88
C GLU A 98 -15.37 23.01 -16.13
N THR A 99 -14.34 22.78 -16.96
CA THR A 99 -14.07 23.58 -18.18
C THR A 99 -14.40 22.86 -19.48
N ALA A 100 -14.77 21.58 -19.43
CA ALA A 100 -15.02 20.77 -20.62
C ALA A 100 -16.49 20.85 -21.02
N GLU A 101 -16.78 21.36 -22.23
CA GLU A 101 -18.15 21.38 -22.78
C GLU A 101 -18.64 19.99 -23.19
N VAL A 102 -17.73 19.11 -23.64
CA VAL A 102 -18.03 17.72 -24.02
C VAL A 102 -16.91 16.82 -23.50
N VAL A 103 -17.30 15.75 -22.80
CA VAL A 103 -16.37 14.75 -22.25
C VAL A 103 -16.48 13.45 -23.05
N THR A 104 -15.43 13.12 -23.80
CA THR A 104 -15.36 11.84 -24.53
C THR A 104 -14.62 10.77 -23.71
N ARG A 105 -14.89 9.50 -24.02
CA ARG A 105 -14.21 8.36 -23.37
C ARG A 105 -12.70 8.34 -23.67
N GLU A 106 -12.30 8.84 -24.84
CA GLU A 106 -10.91 8.95 -25.27
C GLU A 106 -10.15 10.03 -24.49
N ASP A 107 -10.81 11.16 -24.19
CA ASP A 107 -10.23 12.22 -23.35
C ASP A 107 -10.00 11.75 -21.92
N VAL A 108 -10.97 11.03 -21.36
CA VAL A 108 -10.85 10.40 -20.03
C VAL A 108 -9.68 9.41 -20.01
N ALA A 109 -9.60 8.54 -21.02
CA ALA A 109 -8.54 7.54 -21.16
C ALA A 109 -7.14 8.17 -21.37
N SER A 110 -7.05 9.25 -22.13
CA SER A 110 -5.84 10.05 -22.34
C SER A 110 -5.33 10.63 -21.01
N ARG A 111 -6.22 11.22 -20.21
CA ARG A 111 -5.84 11.85 -18.94
C ARG A 111 -5.55 10.84 -17.83
N THR A 112 -6.19 9.67 -17.83
CA THR A 112 -5.81 8.56 -16.93
C THR A 112 -4.43 7.97 -17.26
N LYS A 113 -3.84 8.27 -18.43
CA LYS A 113 -2.43 7.94 -18.75
C LYS A 113 -1.43 8.99 -18.23
N SER A 114 -1.88 10.06 -17.57
CA SER A 114 -1.00 11.11 -17.05
C SER A 114 0.06 10.57 -16.08
N CYS A 115 1.17 11.30 -15.96
CA CYS A 115 2.27 10.95 -15.05
C CYS A 115 1.77 10.70 -13.62
N TRP A 116 0.85 11.53 -13.12
CA TRP A 116 0.27 11.41 -11.78
C TRP A 116 -0.49 10.10 -11.55
N ALA A 117 -1.28 9.67 -12.53
CA ALA A 117 -2.01 8.40 -12.46
C ALA A 117 -1.05 7.20 -12.49
N ARG A 118 0.01 7.26 -13.32
CA ARG A 118 1.06 6.22 -13.35
C ARG A 118 1.87 6.18 -12.05
N SER A 119 2.25 7.33 -11.51
CA SER A 119 2.96 7.43 -10.22
C SER A 119 2.10 6.91 -9.06
N ASN A 120 0.81 7.22 -9.05
CA ASN A 120 -0.13 6.68 -8.05
C ASN A 120 -0.19 5.15 -8.11
N ILE A 121 -0.27 4.55 -9.31
CA ILE A 121 -0.27 3.10 -9.50
C ILE A 121 1.07 2.48 -9.09
N PHE A 122 2.19 3.07 -9.50
CA PHE A 122 3.52 2.58 -9.12
C PHE A 122 3.72 2.60 -7.60
N LEU A 123 3.36 3.70 -6.94
CA LEU A 123 3.46 3.83 -5.49
C LEU A 123 2.52 2.89 -4.75
N PHE A 124 1.35 2.59 -5.32
CA PHE A 124 0.47 1.56 -4.81
C PHE A 124 1.15 0.17 -4.82
N TYR A 125 1.80 -0.21 -5.91
CA TYR A 125 2.51 -1.49 -5.95
C TYR A 125 3.75 -1.49 -5.06
N ALA A 126 4.51 -0.40 -5.04
CA ALA A 126 5.69 -0.25 -4.20
C ALA A 126 5.34 -0.36 -2.71
N LYS A 127 4.29 0.33 -2.24
CA LYS A 127 3.85 0.22 -0.85
C LYS A 127 3.39 -1.20 -0.51
N VAL A 128 2.66 -1.86 -1.41
CA VAL A 128 2.16 -3.23 -1.16
C VAL A 128 3.33 -4.21 -1.08
N ALA A 129 4.29 -4.13 -2.00
CA ALA A 129 5.49 -4.96 -1.97
C ALA A 129 6.28 -4.75 -0.67
N CYS A 130 6.51 -3.49 -0.27
CA CYS A 130 7.22 -3.17 0.96
C CYS A 130 6.46 -3.64 2.21
N ALA A 131 5.13 -3.50 2.23
CA ALA A 131 4.29 -3.98 3.33
C ALA A 131 4.36 -5.50 3.48
N VAL A 132 4.33 -6.24 2.36
CA VAL A 132 4.47 -7.71 2.38
C VAL A 132 5.86 -8.11 2.88
N ILE A 133 6.92 -7.50 2.35
CA ILE A 133 8.30 -7.78 2.81
C ILE A 133 8.45 -7.49 4.30
N SER A 134 7.96 -6.33 4.75
CA SER A 134 7.95 -5.95 6.16
C SER A 134 7.21 -6.98 7.02
N ALA A 135 5.99 -7.38 6.64
CA ALA A 135 5.20 -8.37 7.36
C ALA A 135 5.92 -9.73 7.44
N CYS A 136 6.53 -10.20 6.34
CA CYS A 136 7.34 -11.41 6.34
C CYS A 136 8.55 -11.32 7.30
N LEU A 137 9.26 -10.19 7.30
CA LEU A 137 10.39 -9.97 8.20
C LEU A 137 9.95 -9.87 9.67
N LEU A 138 8.79 -9.29 9.95
CA LEU A 138 8.20 -9.29 11.31
C LEU A 138 7.89 -10.71 11.79
N LEU A 139 7.29 -11.54 10.93
CA LEU A 139 7.02 -12.95 11.23
C LEU A 139 8.31 -13.73 11.49
N LEU A 140 9.33 -13.53 10.66
CA LEU A 140 10.63 -14.18 10.85
C LEU A 140 11.34 -13.71 12.13
N GLY A 141 11.31 -12.41 12.42
CA GLY A 141 11.89 -11.85 13.64
C GLY A 141 11.20 -12.36 14.91
N THR A 142 9.86 -12.41 14.91
CA THR A 142 9.08 -12.95 16.04
C THR A 142 9.28 -14.46 16.23
N LEU A 143 9.38 -15.22 15.14
CA LEU A 143 9.71 -16.65 15.18
C LEU A 143 11.11 -16.88 15.75
N ALA A 144 12.12 -16.12 15.30
CA ALA A 144 13.48 -16.22 15.82
C ALA A 144 13.55 -15.99 17.33
N ILE A 145 12.81 -15.00 17.85
CA ILE A 145 12.71 -14.75 19.29
C ILE A 145 12.03 -15.92 20.02
N SER A 146 11.00 -16.51 19.41
CA SER A 146 10.23 -17.60 20.01
C SER A 146 11.03 -18.90 20.11
N LEU A 147 11.82 -19.22 19.08
CA LEU A 147 12.70 -20.39 19.08
C LEU A 147 13.78 -20.32 20.17
N GLN A 148 14.23 -19.12 20.54
CA GLN A 148 15.18 -18.93 21.64
C GLN A 148 14.58 -19.19 23.04
N ARG A 149 13.25 -19.33 23.14
CA ARG A 149 12.56 -19.63 24.41
C ARG A 149 12.32 -21.12 24.63
N LEU A 150 12.58 -21.97 23.64
CA LEU A 150 12.45 -23.42 23.80
C LEU A 150 13.66 -23.93 24.60
N PRO A 151 13.45 -24.69 25.69
CA PRO A 151 14.54 -25.40 26.35
C PRO A 151 15.12 -26.44 25.38
N ASN A 152 16.46 -26.50 25.31
CA ASN A 152 17.19 -27.53 24.57
C ASN A 152 16.86 -28.95 25.05
#